data_AF-A0A8I0ETF3-F1
#
_entry.id   AF-A0A8I0ETF3-F1
#
_cell.length_a   1.000
_cell.length_b   1.000
_cell.length_c   1.000
_cell.angle_alpha   90.00
_cell.angle_beta   90.00
_cell.angle_gamma   90.00
#
_symmetry.space_group_name_H-M   'P 1'
#
loop_
_entity.id
_entity.type
_entity.pdbx_description
1 polymer ?
#
loop_
_entity_poly.entity_id
_entity_poly.type
_entity_poly.pdbx_seq_one_letter_code
_entity_poly.pdbx_strand_id
1 'polypeptide(L)'
;MAEHAGDTQHGFGRALVAVYAVFTVAATARSVYQLIVKADEAPVAYALSAVAGVVYGVATWALATGNRRVATAAVGFELVGVLTVGVLSLVDDGLFPDATVWSGFGAGYGYIPLVLPFIGLWWLRRTRR
;
A
#
# COMPACT_ATOMS: atom_id res chain seq x y z
N MET A 1 -35.34 8.73 -19.07
CA MET A 1 -34.08 9.30 -18.55
C MET A 1 -34.07 9.05 -17.06
N ALA A 2 -33.84 7.79 -16.65
CA ALA A 2 -33.87 7.39 -15.25
C ALA A 2 -32.46 7.55 -14.68
N GLU A 3 -32.30 8.46 -13.73
CA GLU A 3 -31.05 8.68 -13.00
C GLU A 3 -30.58 7.37 -12.37
N HIS A 4 -29.43 6.86 -12.82
CA HIS A 4 -28.66 5.87 -12.09
C HIS A 4 -28.01 6.58 -10.91
N ALA A 5 -28.75 6.74 -9.81
CA ALA A 5 -28.17 6.98 -8.50
C ALA A 5 -27.32 5.75 -8.15
N GLY A 6 -26.06 5.79 -8.58
CA GLY A 6 -25.11 4.70 -8.46
C GLY A 6 -24.99 4.29 -7.00
N ASP A 7 -25.27 3.01 -6.78
CA ASP A 7 -25.12 2.27 -5.54
C ASP A 7 -23.71 2.47 -4.97
N THR A 8 -23.54 3.55 -4.20
CA THR A 8 -22.23 4.11 -3.85
C THR A 8 -21.40 3.14 -2.99
N GLN A 9 -22.11 2.21 -2.32
CA GLN A 9 -21.52 1.11 -1.55
C GLN A 9 -20.83 0.07 -2.44
N HIS A 10 -21.41 -0.29 -3.60
CA HIS A 10 -20.82 -1.24 -4.54
C HIS A 10 -19.62 -0.64 -5.31
N GLY A 11 -19.62 0.68 -5.56
CA GLY A 11 -18.52 1.38 -6.24
C GLY A 11 -17.27 1.54 -5.38
N PHE A 12 -17.43 1.84 -4.10
CA PHE A 12 -16.31 2.19 -3.21
C PHE A 12 -15.32 1.03 -3.02
N GLY A 13 -15.81 -0.20 -2.82
CA GLY A 13 -14.95 -1.38 -2.67
C GLY A 13 -14.08 -1.63 -3.92
N ARG A 14 -14.65 -1.43 -5.12
CA ARG A 14 -13.92 -1.58 -6.39
C ARG A 14 -12.87 -0.48 -6.57
N ALA A 15 -13.18 0.75 -6.17
CA ALA A 15 -12.20 1.84 -6.18
C ALA A 15 -11.02 1.55 -5.24
N LEU A 16 -11.30 1.06 -4.02
CA LEU A 16 -10.25 0.67 -3.07
C LEU A 16 -9.35 -0.43 -3.66
N VAL A 17 -9.95 -1.50 -4.21
CA VAL A 17 -9.21 -2.57 -4.88
C VAL A 17 -8.35 -2.04 -6.03
N ALA A 18 -8.88 -1.13 -6.85
CA ALA A 18 -8.14 -0.56 -7.98
C ALA A 18 -6.92 0.24 -7.53
N VAL A 19 -7.05 1.03 -6.46
CA VAL A 19 -5.93 1.79 -5.90
C VAL A 19 -4.85 0.83 -5.37
N TYR A 20 -5.23 -0.19 -4.61
CA TYR A 20 -4.28 -1.23 -4.16
C TYR A 20 -3.58 -1.92 -5.34
N ALA A 21 -4.32 -2.25 -6.40
CA ALA A 21 -3.77 -2.90 -7.58
C ALA A 21 -2.72 -2.03 -8.29
N VAL A 22 -2.99 -0.73 -8.45
CA VAL A 22 -2.03 0.22 -9.02
C VAL A 22 -0.75 0.26 -8.18
N PHE A 23 -0.88 0.34 -6.85
CA PHE A 23 0.26 0.34 -5.94
C PHE A 23 1.04 -0.98 -5.97
N THR A 24 0.37 -2.13 -6.08
CA THR A 24 1.04 -3.42 -6.28
C THR A 24 1.92 -3.39 -7.52
N VAL A 25 1.37 -2.98 -8.66
CA VAL A 25 2.11 -2.97 -9.93
C VAL A 25 3.27 -1.97 -9.87
N ALA A 26 3.00 -0.74 -9.41
CA ALA A 26 4.01 0.32 -9.35
C ALA A 26 5.16 -0.04 -8.41
N ALA A 27 4.86 -0.52 -7.19
CA ALA A 27 5.87 -0.90 -6.20
C ALA A 27 6.67 -2.13 -6.67
N THR A 28 6.00 -3.13 -7.24
CA THR A 28 6.67 -4.34 -7.74
C THR A 28 7.59 -4.02 -8.91
N ALA A 29 7.11 -3.29 -9.91
CA ALA A 29 7.92 -2.92 -11.08
C ALA A 29 9.15 -2.10 -10.69
N ARG A 30 8.97 -1.09 -9.81
CA ARG A 30 10.06 -0.27 -9.30
C ARG A 30 11.09 -1.14 -8.56
N SER A 31 10.64 -1.98 -7.63
CA SER A 31 11.54 -2.77 -6.79
C SER A 31 12.30 -3.82 -7.59
N VAL A 32 11.65 -4.47 -8.57
CA VAL A 32 12.30 -5.42 -9.48
C VAL A 32 13.38 -4.71 -10.30
N TYR A 33 13.07 -3.54 -10.88
CA TYR A 33 14.07 -2.76 -11.62
C TYR A 33 15.27 -2.38 -10.73
N GLN A 34 15.01 -1.87 -9.53
CA GLN A 34 16.04 -1.45 -8.59
C GLN A 34 16.90 -2.63 -8.10
N LEU A 35 16.30 -3.78 -7.80
CA LEU A 35 17.02 -4.98 -7.39
C LEU A 35 17.85 -5.60 -8.53
N ILE A 36 17.47 -5.41 -9.79
CA ILE A 36 18.24 -5.94 -10.93
C ILE A 36 19.38 -5.00 -11.32
N VAL A 37 19.12 -3.68 -11.34
CA VAL A 37 20.03 -2.69 -11.94
C VAL A 37 20.91 -2.01 -10.90
N LYS A 38 20.43 -1.92 -9.66
CA LYS A 38 20.98 -1.06 -8.60
C LYS A 38 21.14 -1.80 -7.27
N ALA A 39 21.16 -3.13 -7.27
CA ALA A 39 21.07 -3.96 -6.07
C ALA A 39 21.98 -3.49 -4.91
N ASP A 40 23.20 -3.08 -5.23
CA ASP A 40 24.24 -2.68 -4.27
C ASP A 40 24.11 -1.23 -3.77
N GLU A 41 23.28 -0.38 -4.39
CA GLU A 41 23.13 1.04 -4.01
C GLU A 41 22.35 1.20 -2.69
N ALA A 42 21.24 0.47 -2.53
CA ALA A 42 20.38 0.56 -1.35
C ALA A 42 19.55 -0.73 -1.13
N PRO A 43 20.20 -1.88 -0.85
CA PRO A 43 19.55 -3.19 -0.84
C PRO A 43 18.36 -3.26 0.13
N VAL A 44 18.50 -2.65 1.31
CA VAL A 44 17.42 -2.61 2.33
C VAL A 44 16.22 -1.79 1.85
N ALA A 45 16.46 -0.64 1.22
CA ALA A 45 15.39 0.22 0.73
C ALA A 45 14.59 -0.45 -0.40
N TYR A 46 15.28 -1.17 -1.27
CA TYR A 46 14.67 -1.91 -2.38
C TYR A 46 13.94 -3.15 -1.91
N ALA A 47 14.48 -3.87 -0.91
CA ALA A 47 13.79 -4.97 -0.26
C ALA A 47 12.51 -4.51 0.45
N LEU A 48 12.53 -3.40 1.18
CA LEU A 48 11.33 -2.82 1.81
C LEU A 48 10.27 -2.44 0.78
N SER A 49 10.68 -1.90 -0.36
CA SER A 49 9.77 -1.59 -1.47
C SER A 49 9.20 -2.85 -2.11
N ALA A 50 9.97 -3.93 -2.22
CA ALA A 50 9.50 -5.22 -2.70
C ALA A 50 8.48 -5.83 -1.72
N VAL A 51 8.76 -5.77 -0.41
CA VAL A 51 7.82 -6.18 0.66
C VAL A 51 6.53 -5.38 0.55
N ALA A 52 6.60 -4.06 0.38
CA ALA A 52 5.41 -3.22 0.17
C ALA A 52 4.60 -3.68 -1.06
N GLY A 53 5.26 -3.97 -2.18
CA GLY A 53 4.61 -4.52 -3.38
C GLY A 53 3.85 -5.82 -3.11
N VAL A 54 4.46 -6.76 -2.37
CA VAL A 54 3.81 -8.01 -1.97
C VAL A 54 2.60 -7.75 -1.07
N VAL A 55 2.75 -6.89 -0.06
CA VAL A 55 1.66 -6.53 0.87
C VAL A 55 0.47 -5.91 0.12
N TYR A 56 0.73 -4.98 -0.79
CA TYR A 56 -0.32 -4.40 -1.63
C TYR A 56 -0.98 -5.47 -2.51
N GLY A 57 -0.21 -6.42 -3.05
CA GLY A 57 -0.75 -7.53 -3.83
C GLY A 57 -1.70 -8.41 -3.03
N VAL A 58 -1.28 -8.78 -1.80
CA VAL A 58 -2.11 -9.54 -0.85
C VAL A 58 -3.37 -8.75 -0.46
N ALA A 59 -3.24 -7.45 -0.19
CA ALA A 59 -4.38 -6.58 0.11
C ALA A 59 -5.36 -6.50 -1.08
N THR A 60 -4.85 -6.28 -2.30
CA THR A 60 -5.64 -6.29 -3.54
C THR A 60 -6.43 -7.58 -3.67
N TRP A 61 -5.75 -8.73 -3.60
CA TRP A 61 -6.37 -10.04 -3.76
C TRP A 61 -7.42 -10.30 -2.67
N ALA A 62 -7.10 -9.99 -1.41
CA ALA A 62 -8.00 -10.23 -0.28
C ALA A 62 -9.24 -9.32 -0.33
N LEU A 63 -9.09 -8.06 -0.75
CA LEU A 63 -10.22 -7.15 -0.95
C LEU A 63 -11.08 -7.59 -2.14
N ALA A 64 -10.47 -8.02 -3.25
CA ALA A 64 -11.18 -8.50 -4.43
C ALA A 64 -11.96 -9.80 -4.19
N THR A 65 -11.43 -10.70 -3.37
CA THR A 65 -12.08 -11.98 -3.00
C THR A 65 -13.01 -11.86 -1.78
N GLY A 66 -13.06 -10.70 -1.13
CA GLY A 66 -13.81 -10.50 0.11
C GLY A 66 -13.23 -11.22 1.34
N ASN A 67 -11.98 -11.70 1.28
CA ASN A 67 -11.31 -12.35 2.40
C ASN A 67 -10.89 -11.32 3.46
N ARG A 68 -11.82 -10.99 4.34
CA ARG A 68 -11.65 -9.90 5.33
C ARG A 68 -10.52 -10.13 6.32
N ARG A 69 -10.26 -11.37 6.73
CA ARG A 69 -9.19 -11.67 7.69
C ARG A 69 -7.84 -11.32 7.09
N VAL A 70 -7.60 -11.77 5.86
CA VAL A 70 -6.37 -11.48 5.12
C VAL A 70 -6.28 -9.99 4.78
N ALA A 71 -7.39 -9.38 4.34
CA ALA A 71 -7.42 -7.95 4.05
C ALA A 71 -7.08 -7.11 5.29
N THR A 72 -7.67 -7.42 6.44
CA THR A 72 -7.39 -6.70 7.70
C THR A 72 -5.93 -6.86 8.13
N ALA A 73 -5.38 -8.07 8.00
CA ALA A 73 -3.99 -8.35 8.34
C ALA A 73 -3.02 -7.62 7.40
N ALA A 74 -3.24 -7.67 6.09
CA ALA A 74 -2.40 -7.01 5.09
C ALA A 74 -2.43 -5.48 5.25
N VAL A 75 -3.62 -4.90 5.39
CA VAL A 75 -3.79 -3.45 5.58
C VAL A 75 -3.24 -3.01 6.95
N GLY A 76 -3.38 -3.83 7.98
CA GLY A 76 -2.75 -3.58 9.28
C GLY A 76 -1.23 -3.61 9.21
N PHE A 77 -0.65 -4.56 8.47
CA PHE A 77 0.78 -4.65 8.25
C PHE A 77 1.32 -3.45 7.47
N GLU A 78 0.61 -3.03 6.42
CA GLU A 78 0.92 -1.81 5.67
C GLU A 78 0.94 -0.58 6.58
N LEU A 79 -0.07 -0.43 7.44
CA LEU A 79 -0.13 0.69 8.39
C LEU A 79 1.09 0.71 9.33
N VAL A 80 1.46 -0.45 9.88
CA VAL A 80 2.64 -0.56 10.74
C VAL A 80 3.91 -0.25 9.93
N GLY A 81 4.01 -0.77 8.71
CA GLY A 81 5.12 -0.53 7.80
C GLY A 81 5.33 0.94 7.48
N VAL A 82 4.27 1.63 7.04
CA VAL A 82 4.35 3.05 6.66
C VAL A 82 4.69 3.95 7.84
N LEU A 83 4.16 3.67 9.03
CA LEU A 83 4.49 4.43 10.23
C LEU A 83 5.91 4.16 10.69
N THR A 84 6.34 2.90 10.72
CA THR A 84 7.68 2.51 11.17
C THR A 84 8.74 3.06 10.23
N VAL A 85 8.64 2.78 8.93
CA VAL A 85 9.62 3.25 7.94
C VAL A 85 9.54 4.77 7.77
N GLY A 86 8.35 5.37 7.85
CA GLY A 86 8.18 6.82 7.83
C GLY A 86 8.90 7.51 8.99
N VAL A 87 8.74 7.02 10.22
CA VAL A 87 9.47 7.54 11.40
C VAL A 87 10.97 7.31 11.27
N LEU A 88 11.40 6.10 10.90
CA LEU A 88 12.82 5.79 10.74
C LEU A 88 13.48 6.69 9.68
N SER A 89 12.77 6.99 8.59
CA SER A 89 13.24 7.87 7.52
C SER A 89 13.36 9.35 7.95
N LEU A 90 12.80 9.75 9.10
CA LEU A 90 12.92 11.12 9.64
C LEU A 90 13.90 11.21 10.81
N VAL A 91 14.11 10.10 11.52
CA VAL A 91 15.03 10.03 12.67
C VAL A 91 16.46 9.88 12.20
N ASP A 92 16.69 9.10 11.15
CA ASP A 92 18.02 8.88 10.58
C ASP A 92 17.92 8.68 9.06
N ASP A 93 18.18 9.77 8.35
CA ASP A 93 18.21 9.82 6.89
C ASP A 93 19.27 8.88 6.28
N GLY A 94 20.26 8.45 7.07
CA GLY A 94 21.30 7.50 6.66
C GLY A 94 20.86 6.03 6.68
N LEU A 95 19.74 5.69 7.33
CA LEU A 95 19.22 4.31 7.37
C LEU A 95 18.77 3.81 6.00
N PHE A 96 18.32 4.73 5.14
CA PHE A 96 17.85 4.42 3.80
C PHE A 96 18.58 5.30 2.79
N PRO A 97 19.68 4.80 2.18
CA PRO A 97 20.44 5.53 1.16
C PRO A 97 19.59 5.94 -0.06
N ASP A 98 18.46 5.27 -0.28
CA ASP A 98 17.45 5.61 -1.28
C ASP A 98 16.04 5.49 -0.67
N ALA A 99 15.07 6.20 -1.26
CA ALA A 99 13.70 6.25 -0.78
C ALA A 99 12.95 4.94 -1.05
N THR A 100 12.29 4.43 -0.01
CA THR A 100 11.33 3.32 -0.12
C THR A 100 9.94 3.82 -0.49
N VAL A 101 9.03 2.89 -0.79
CA VAL A 101 7.59 3.18 -0.93
C VAL A 101 7.00 3.87 0.31
N TRP A 102 7.54 3.59 1.49
CA TRP A 102 7.04 4.09 2.78
C TRP A 102 7.86 5.26 3.36
N SER A 103 8.94 5.67 2.70
CA SER A 103 9.81 6.74 3.20
C SER A 103 9.03 8.06 3.31
N GLY A 104 9.25 8.79 4.40
CA GLY A 104 8.49 10.00 4.72
C GLY A 104 6.97 9.76 4.75
N PHE A 105 6.53 8.60 5.24
CA PHE A 105 5.13 8.17 5.23
C PHE A 105 4.52 8.05 3.82
N GLY A 106 5.35 7.77 2.81
CA GLY A 106 4.91 7.70 1.42
C GLY A 106 4.77 9.08 0.76
N ALA A 107 5.53 10.09 1.21
CA ALA A 107 5.54 11.43 0.61
C ALA A 107 5.80 11.43 -0.91
N GLY A 108 6.67 10.53 -1.38
CA GLY A 108 6.94 10.33 -2.82
C GLY A 108 5.74 9.85 -3.63
N TYR A 109 4.67 9.43 -2.97
CA TYR A 109 3.40 8.98 -3.55
C TYR A 109 2.21 9.86 -3.09
N GLY A 110 2.48 11.08 -2.63
CA GLY A 110 1.44 12.00 -2.15
C GLY A 110 0.74 11.54 -0.87
N TYR A 111 1.45 10.83 0.01
CA TYR A 111 0.93 10.27 1.27
C TYR A 111 -0.19 9.24 1.10
N ILE A 112 -0.40 8.74 -0.11
CA ILE A 112 -1.39 7.70 -0.37
C ILE A 112 -1.13 6.43 0.48
N PRO A 113 0.11 5.92 0.62
CA PRO A 113 0.41 4.80 1.52
C PRO A 113 0.07 5.04 2.99
N LEU A 114 0.04 6.29 3.45
CA LEU A 114 -0.36 6.63 4.81
C LEU A 114 -1.88 6.62 4.97
N VAL A 115 -2.61 7.14 3.99
CA VAL A 115 -4.07 7.34 4.06
C VAL A 115 -4.84 6.06 3.74
N LEU A 116 -4.37 5.28 2.77
CA LEU A 116 -4.99 4.03 2.30
C LEU A 116 -5.34 3.05 3.41
N PRO A 117 -4.43 2.76 4.38
CA PRO A 117 -4.72 1.80 5.43
C PRO A 117 -5.87 2.21 6.34
N PHE A 118 -5.97 3.50 6.67
CA PHE A 118 -7.07 4.01 7.48
C PHE A 118 -8.40 3.85 6.75
N ILE A 119 -8.43 4.18 5.46
CA ILE A 119 -9.62 4.00 4.61
C ILE A 119 -9.99 2.52 4.50
N GLY A 120 -9.01 1.64 4.25
CA GLY A 120 -9.22 0.21 4.11
C GLY A 120 -9.77 -0.44 5.39
N LEU A 121 -9.16 -0.16 6.54
CA LEU A 121 -9.62 -0.67 7.83
C LEU A 121 -11.00 -0.11 8.20
N TRP A 122 -11.25 1.18 7.94
CA TRP A 122 -12.57 1.78 8.16
C TRP A 122 -13.65 1.12 7.29
N TRP A 123 -13.37 0.88 6.01
CA TRP A 123 -14.30 0.23 5.10
C TRP A 123 -14.59 -1.22 5.51
N LEU A 124 -13.54 -1.98 5.86
CA LEU A 124 -13.67 -3.36 6.35
C LEU A 124 -14.51 -3.45 7.65
N ARG A 125 -14.39 -2.45 8.53
CA ARG A 125 -15.21 -2.33 9.74
C ARG A 125 -16.65 -1.98 9.42
N ARG A 126 -16.90 -1.07 8.47
CA ARG A 126 -18.24 -0.55 8.15
C ARG A 126 -19.10 -1.55 7.38
N THR A 127 -18.49 -2.33 6.49
CA THR A 127 -19.17 -3.39 5.73
C THR A 127 -19.44 -4.65 6.58
N ARG A 128 -19.14 -4.65 7.89
CA ARG A 128 -19.34 -5.79 8.81
C ARG A 128 -20.80 -5.96 9.29
N ARG A 129 -21.76 -5.38 8.57
CA ARG A 129 -23.20 -5.52 8.84
C ARG A 129 -23.86 -6.28 7.70
#